data_AF-A0A2L0ADG8-F1
#
_entry.id   AF-A0A2L0ADG8-F1
#
_cell.length_a   1.000
_cell.length_b   1.000
_cell.length_c   1.000
_cell.angle_alpha   90.00
_cell.angle_beta   90.00
_cell.angle_gamma   90.00
#
_symmetry.space_group_name_H-M   'P 1'
#
loop_
_entity.id
_entity.type
_entity.pdbx_description
1 polymer ?
#
loop_
_entity_poly.entity_id
_entity_poly.type
_entity_poly.pdbx_seq_one_letter_code
_entity_poly.pdbx_strand_id
1 'polypeptide(L)'
;MLIHVPIAIGVQCICWLIGHILGAPTRASVWMGCFAGSAVCVMREITQREYQWIEAFGGGLRANMPGYMGMKFWEWNAHSITETLVAIGATIALAAFCAWWRPQ
;
A
#
# COMPACT_ATOMS: atom_id res chain seq x y z
N MET A 1 -1.57 0.47 14.80
CA MET A 1 -0.10 0.42 15.08
C MET A 1 0.58 0.84 13.80
N LEU A 2 1.44 1.86 13.84
CA LEU A 2 2.05 2.57 12.69
C LEU A 2 3.04 1.72 11.85
N ILE A 3 2.88 0.40 11.81
CA ILE A 3 3.65 -0.56 10.99
C ILE A 3 3.46 -0.32 9.48
N HIS A 4 2.40 0.38 9.08
CA HIS A 4 2.11 0.69 7.68
C HIS A 4 3.15 1.64 7.03
N VAL A 5 3.72 2.55 7.81
CA VAL A 5 4.69 3.55 7.36
C VAL A 5 6.02 2.92 6.90
N PRO A 6 6.70 2.05 7.68
CA PRO A 6 7.95 1.44 7.23
C PRO A 6 7.79 0.50 6.02
N ILE A 7 6.64 -0.16 5.85
CA ILE A 7 6.38 -1.01 4.67
C ILE A 7 6.26 -0.15 3.41
N ALA A 8 5.48 0.93 3.47
CA ALA A 8 5.31 1.84 2.33
C ALA A 8 6.64 2.49 1.91
N ILE A 9 7.43 2.93 2.90
CA ILE A 9 8.76 3.49 2.66
C ILE A 9 9.71 2.43 2.09
N GLY A 10 9.67 1.20 2.62
CA GLY A 10 10.47 0.09 2.09
C GLY A 10 10.18 -0.20 0.62
N VAL A 11 8.90 -0.29 0.25
CA VAL A 11 8.47 -0.49 -1.16
C VAL A 11 8.91 0.67 -2.04
N GLN A 12 8.79 1.91 -1.57
CA GLN A 12 9.22 3.09 -2.31
C GLN A 12 10.74 3.11 -2.51
N CYS A 13 11.52 2.73 -1.50
CA CYS A 13 12.98 2.59 -1.60
C CYS A 13 13.40 1.49 -2.57
N ILE A 14 12.70 0.34 -2.57
CA ILE A 14 12.96 -0.76 -3.52
C ILE A 14 12.66 -0.34 -4.95
N CYS A 15 11.52 0.31 -5.19
CA CYS A 15 11.16 0.83 -6.52
C CYS A 15 12.15 1.90 -6.99
N TRP A 16 12.60 2.76 -6.09
CA TRP A 16 13.63 3.75 -6.37
C TRP A 16 14.97 3.08 -6.73
N LEU A 17 15.39 2.06 -5.98
CA LEU A 17 16.62 1.31 -6.23
C LEU A 17 16.58 0.60 -7.59
N ILE A 18 15.46 -0.06 -7.92
CA ILE A 18 15.25 -0.72 -9.21
C ILE A 18 15.30 0.30 -10.36
N GLY A 19 14.60 1.43 -10.20
CA GLY A 19 14.61 2.50 -11.19
C GLY A 19 16.01 3.13 -11.37
N HIS A 20 16.80 3.21 -10.31
CA HIS A 20 18.18 3.68 -10.38
C HIS A 20 19.10 2.70 -11.10
N ILE A 21 18.96 1.39 -10.84
CA ILE A 21 19.70 0.32 -11.54
C ILE A 21 19.36 0.31 -13.04
N LEU A 22 18.10 0.59 -13.40
CA LEU A 22 17.63 0.64 -14.79
C LEU A 22 17.99 1.95 -15.53
N GLY A 23 18.69 2.88 -14.88
CA GLY A 23 19.07 4.17 -15.48
C GLY A 23 17.90 5.14 -15.71
N ALA A 24 16.76 4.91 -15.06
CA ALA A 24 15.59 5.78 -15.20
C ALA A 24 15.80 7.10 -14.43
N PRO A 25 15.25 8.22 -14.94
CA PRO A 25 15.35 9.52 -14.28
C PRO A 25 14.76 9.44 -12.88
N THR A 26 15.49 9.98 -11.90
CA THR A 26 15.18 9.86 -10.47
C THR A 26 13.76 10.30 -10.13
N ARG A 27 13.21 11.30 -10.82
CA ARG A 27 11.81 11.72 -10.67
C ARG A 27 10.83 10.60 -11.00
N ALA A 28 10.95 9.98 -12.17
CA ALA A 28 10.02 8.94 -12.60
C ALA A 28 10.03 7.74 -11.65
N SER A 29 11.23 7.31 -11.22
CA SER A 29 11.40 6.17 -10.30
C SER A 29 10.79 6.43 -8.91
N VAL A 30 10.93 7.66 -8.40
CA VAL A 30 10.39 8.04 -7.08
C VAL A 30 8.85 8.15 -7.10
N TRP A 31 8.27 8.69 -8.18
CA TRP A 31 6.82 8.75 -8.36
C TRP A 31 6.20 7.36 -8.58
N MET A 32 6.87 6.51 -9.37
CA MET A 32 6.48 5.11 -9.52
C MET A 32 6.53 4.36 -8.18
N GLY A 33 7.56 4.61 -7.36
CA GLY A 33 7.66 4.08 -6.01
C GLY A 33 6.57 4.58 -5.06
N CYS A 34 6.14 5.84 -5.19
CA CYS A 34 5.01 6.40 -4.45
C CYS A 34 3.69 5.69 -4.81
N PHE A 35 3.45 5.48 -6.11
CA PHE A 35 2.27 4.75 -6.58
C PHE A 35 2.29 3.30 -6.09
N ALA A 36 3.42 2.61 -6.22
CA ALA A 36 3.58 1.24 -5.74
C ALA A 36 3.41 1.11 -4.22
N GLY A 37 4.00 2.02 -3.44
CA GLY A 37 3.83 2.06 -1.98
C GLY A 37 2.37 2.26 -1.58
N SER A 38 1.67 3.18 -2.25
CA SER A 38 0.24 3.43 -2.03
C SER A 38 -0.61 2.20 -2.37
N ALA A 39 -0.34 1.54 -3.50
CA ALA A 39 -1.05 0.34 -3.93
C ALA A 39 -0.87 -0.83 -2.96
N VAL A 40 0.34 -1.03 -2.42
CA VAL A 40 0.62 -2.08 -1.42
C VAL A 40 -0.18 -1.85 -0.13
N CYS A 41 -0.28 -0.61 0.35
CA CYS A 41 -1.10 -0.30 1.54
C CYS A 41 -2.58 -0.66 1.31
N VAL A 42 -3.14 -0.29 0.16
CA VAL A 42 -4.54 -0.58 -0.18
C VAL A 42 -4.78 -2.08 -0.34
N MET A 43 -3.92 -2.79 -1.08
CA MET A 43 -4.08 -4.24 -1.28
C MET A 43 -3.95 -5.03 0.01
N ARG A 44 -3.10 -4.58 0.94
CA ARG A 44 -2.97 -5.22 2.25
C ARG A 44 -4.29 -5.17 3.03
N GLU A 45 -4.95 -4.01 3.09
CA GLU A 45 -6.24 -3.89 3.79
C GLU A 45 -7.29 -4.80 3.13
N ILE A 46 -7.33 -4.85 1.80
CA ILE A 46 -8.22 -5.76 1.05
C ILE A 46 -7.97 -7.22 1.46
N THR A 47 -6.70 -7.65 1.53
CA THR A 47 -6.37 -9.02 1.96
C THR A 47 -6.72 -9.30 3.42
N GLN A 48 -6.54 -8.33 4.34
CA GLN A 48 -6.95 -8.53 5.74
C GLN A 48 -8.46 -8.70 5.89
N ARG A 49 -9.25 -8.01 5.06
CA ARG A 49 -10.72 -8.21 5.05
C ARG A 49 -11.13 -9.51 4.40
N GLU A 50 -10.40 -9.95 3.38
CA GLU A 50 -10.56 -11.31 2.86
C GLU A 50 -10.34 -12.32 3.98
N TYR A 51 -9.25 -12.20 4.76
CA TYR A 51 -9.00 -13.06 5.93
C TYR A 51 -10.14 -13.04 6.96
N GLN A 52 -10.61 -11.86 7.35
CA GLN A 52 -11.74 -11.73 8.29
C GLN A 52 -13.04 -12.34 7.74
N TRP A 53 -13.26 -12.22 6.43
CA TRP A 53 -14.41 -12.81 5.77
C TRP A 53 -14.32 -14.35 5.69
N ILE A 54 -13.12 -14.91 5.48
CA ILE A 54 -12.85 -16.37 5.59
C ILE A 54 -13.20 -16.86 6.99
N GLU A 55 -12.79 -16.11 8.01
CA GLU A 55 -12.98 -16.49 9.41
C GLU A 55 -14.45 -16.41 9.82
N ALA A 56 -15.16 -15.35 9.41
CA ALA A 56 -16.56 -15.13 9.75
C ALA A 56 -17.54 -16.07 9.03
N PHE A 57 -17.28 -16.42 7.75
CA PHE A 57 -18.24 -17.17 6.92
C PHE A 57 -17.74 -18.54 6.46
N GLY A 58 -16.43 -18.75 6.37
CA GLY A 58 -15.83 -20.00 5.88
C GLY A 58 -15.42 -20.98 6.98
N GLY A 59 -15.61 -20.65 8.27
CA GLY A 59 -15.12 -21.48 9.38
C GLY A 59 -13.60 -21.74 9.32
N GLY A 60 -12.85 -20.83 8.68
CA GLY A 60 -11.41 -20.97 8.44
C GLY A 60 -11.00 -21.65 7.11
N LEU A 61 -11.95 -22.07 6.27
CA LEU A 61 -11.68 -22.74 4.99
C LEU A 61 -12.17 -21.93 3.79
N ARG A 62 -11.27 -21.61 2.84
CA ARG A 62 -11.57 -20.86 1.61
C ARG A 62 -12.59 -21.56 0.69
N ALA A 63 -12.71 -22.89 0.81
CA ALA A 63 -13.64 -23.71 0.02
C ALA A 63 -15.10 -23.63 0.50
N ASN A 64 -15.33 -23.20 1.74
CA ASN A 64 -16.67 -23.21 2.35
C ASN A 64 -17.34 -21.82 2.36
N MET A 65 -16.74 -20.87 1.66
CA MET A 65 -17.26 -19.51 1.57
C MET A 65 -18.53 -19.49 0.69
N PRO A 66 -19.62 -18.83 1.13
CA PRO A 66 -20.64 -18.40 0.19
C PRO A 66 -19.97 -17.48 -0.85
N GLY A 67 -20.46 -17.45 -2.10
CA GLY A 67 -19.88 -16.57 -3.14
C GLY A 67 -19.77 -15.11 -2.67
N TYR A 68 -19.00 -14.26 -3.37
CA TYR A 68 -18.68 -12.85 -3.00
C TYR A 68 -19.86 -11.94 -2.60
N MET A 69 -21.10 -12.43 -2.72
CA MET A 69 -22.36 -11.86 -2.28
C MET A 69 -22.34 -11.61 -0.75
N GLY A 70 -21.86 -10.42 -0.37
CA GLY A 70 -21.81 -9.95 1.03
C GLY A 70 -20.43 -9.49 1.50
N MET A 71 -19.36 -9.66 0.71
CA MET A 71 -18.04 -9.18 1.11
C MET A 71 -17.96 -7.65 0.97
N LYS A 72 -18.02 -6.96 2.10
CA LYS A 72 -17.94 -5.50 2.15
C LYS A 72 -16.48 -5.03 2.19
N PHE A 73 -15.80 -5.13 1.04
CA PHE A 73 -14.43 -4.64 0.85
C PHE A 73 -14.26 -3.13 1.16
N TRP A 74 -15.38 -2.38 1.16
CA TRP A 74 -15.42 -0.93 1.32
C TRP A 74 -15.72 -0.45 2.75
N GLU A 75 -15.98 -1.34 3.71
CA GLU A 75 -16.18 -0.96 5.13
C GLU A 75 -14.82 -0.83 5.85
N TRP A 76 -14.08 0.22 5.51
CA TRP A 76 -12.79 0.50 6.13
C TRP A 76 -12.99 1.05 7.54
N ASN A 77 -12.25 0.52 8.51
CA ASN A 77 -12.23 1.05 9.87
C ASN A 77 -11.53 2.42 9.83
N ALA A 78 -12.12 3.46 10.42
CA ALA A 78 -11.59 4.83 10.39
C ALA A 78 -10.11 4.92 10.84
N HIS A 79 -9.68 4.02 11.72
CA HIS A 79 -8.27 3.88 12.10
C HIS A 79 -7.37 3.44 10.93
N SER A 80 -7.79 2.42 10.16
CA SER A 80 -7.04 1.92 9.00
C SER A 80 -7.03 2.91 7.83
N ILE A 81 -8.13 3.67 7.64
CA ILE A 81 -8.17 4.78 6.67
C ILE A 81 -7.10 5.82 7.03
N THR A 82 -7.06 6.23 8.29
CA THR A 82 -6.10 7.25 8.76
C THR A 82 -4.67 6.75 8.60
N GLU A 83 -4.37 5.51 8.96
CA GLU A 83 -3.02 4.93 8.81
C GLU A 83 -2.62 4.80 7.33
N THR A 84 -3.54 4.43 6.44
CA THR A 84 -3.31 4.38 4.98
C THR A 84 -3.07 5.77 4.41
N LEU A 85 -3.85 6.77 4.82
CA LEU A 85 -3.67 8.16 4.40
C LEU A 85 -2.33 8.73 4.89
N VAL A 86 -1.92 8.39 6.12
CA VAL A 86 -0.61 8.79 6.66
C VAL A 86 0.54 8.13 5.89
N ALA A 87 0.41 6.85 5.55
CA ALA A 87 1.41 6.15 4.74
C ALA A 87 1.53 6.74 3.33
N ILE A 88 0.39 6.98 2.66
CA ILE A 88 0.35 7.65 1.36
C ILE A 88 0.96 9.06 1.47
N GLY A 89 0.54 9.84 2.47
CA GLY A 89 1.09 11.17 2.74
C GLY A 89 2.60 11.16 2.96
N ALA A 90 3.13 10.17 3.69
CA ALA A 90 4.56 10.00 3.90
C ALA A 90 5.30 9.67 2.58
N THR A 91 4.73 8.80 1.73
CA THR A 91 5.33 8.47 0.43
C THR A 91 5.34 9.65 -0.54
N ILE A 92 4.28 10.48 -0.50
CA ILE A 92 4.19 11.73 -1.27
C ILE A 92 5.18 12.76 -0.75
N ALA A 93 5.27 12.94 0.57
CA ALA A 93 6.21 13.87 1.19
C ALA A 93 7.66 13.49 0.86
N LEU A 94 8.00 12.21 0.93
CA LEU A 94 9.32 11.70 0.53
C LEU A 94 9.59 11.93 -0.96
N ALA A 95 8.57 11.71 -1.81
CA ALA A 95 8.68 11.94 -3.24
C ALA A 95 8.90 13.42 -3.58
N ALA A 96 8.13 14.31 -2.96
CA ALA A 96 8.25 15.76 -3.11
C ALA A 96 9.61 16.26 -2.60
N PHE A 97 10.08 15.75 -1.45
CA PHE A 97 11.39 16.08 -0.90
C PHE A 97 12.53 15.65 -1.83
N CYS A 98 12.50 14.42 -2.36
CA CYS A 98 13.49 13.96 -3.34
C CYS A 98 13.43 14.76 -4.65
N ALA A 99 12.23 15.09 -5.14
CA ALA A 99 12.05 15.89 -6.35
C ALA A 99 12.52 17.35 -6.18
N TRP A 100 12.49 17.87 -4.95
CA TRP A 100 13.01 19.18 -4.59
C TRP A 100 14.54 19.20 -4.45
N TRP A 101 15.13 18.17 -3.85
CA TRP A 101 16.59 18.07 -3.66
C TRP A 101 17.39 17.77 -4.94
N ARG A 102 16.81 17.08 -5.92
CA ARG A 102 17.41 16.87 -7.25
C ARG A 102 16.52 17.44 -8.36
N PRO A 103 16.63 18.74 -8.67
CA PRO A 103 16.12 19.29 -9.91
C PRO A 103 17.09 18.87 -11.03
N GLN A 104 16.87 17.69 -11.62
CA GLN A 104 17.45 17.34 -12.91
C GLN A 104 16.34 17.42 -13.96
#